data_AF-A0A965M371-F1
#
_entry.id   AF-A0A965M371-F1
#
_cell.length_a   1.000
_cell.length_b   1.000
_cell.length_c   1.000
_cell.angle_alpha   90.00
_cell.angle_beta   90.00
_cell.angle_gamma   90.00
#
_symmetry.space_group_name_H-M   'P 1'
#
loop_
_entity.id
_entity.type
_entity.pdbx_description
1 polymer ?
#
loop_
_entity_poly.entity_id
_entity_poly.type
_entity_poly.pdbx_seq_one_letter_code
_entity_poly.pdbx_strand_id
1 'polypeptide(L)'
;MKTTLIVRDELYRRAKAQAALEGIPLGRLMEESLEHRIRKSQARLPLREWLKTLPKIPKDGLDDLKKIIDSPDFRKVDSEMWR
;
A
#
# COMPACT_ATOMS: atom_id res chain seq x y z
N MET A 1 16.36 16.22 15.33
CA MET A 1 17.51 15.52 15.94
C MET A 1 18.62 15.42 14.89
N LYS A 2 19.90 15.61 15.25
CA LYS A 2 21.02 15.45 14.30
C LYS A 2 21.51 14.00 14.34
N THR A 3 21.55 13.35 13.19
CA THR A 3 21.97 11.95 13.05
C THR A 3 22.89 11.82 11.85
N THR A 4 23.92 10.98 11.96
CA THR A 4 24.80 10.63 10.85
C THR A 4 24.38 9.27 10.29
N LEU A 5 24.18 9.18 8.97
CA LEU A 5 23.79 7.96 8.28
C LEU A 5 24.85 7.61 7.22
N ILE A 6 25.13 6.32 7.05
CA ILE A 6 25.98 5.83 5.96
C ILE A 6 25.09 5.54 4.75
N VAL A 7 25.32 6.24 3.64
CA VAL A 7 24.53 6.13 2.41
C VAL A 7 25.47 5.83 1.25
N ARG A 8 25.01 5.02 0.29
CA ARG A 8 25.75 4.75 -0.96
C ARG A 8 25.96 6.07 -1.71
N ASP A 9 27.20 6.33 -2.16
CA ASP A 9 27.58 7.61 -2.81
C ASP A 9 26.67 7.93 -4.02
N GLU A 10 26.46 6.96 -4.89
CA GLU A 10 25.63 7.13 -6.08
C GLU A 10 24.17 7.54 -5.74
N LEU A 11 23.62 6.97 -4.66
CA LEU A 11 22.28 7.32 -4.19
C LEU A 11 22.25 8.72 -3.58
N TYR A 12 23.27 9.07 -2.79
CA TYR A 12 23.40 10.39 -2.20
C TYR A 12 23.47 11.48 -3.28
N ARG A 13 24.27 11.28 -4.33
CA ARG A 13 24.38 12.23 -5.45
C ARG A 13 23.05 12.42 -6.16
N ARG A 14 22.33 11.33 -6.47
CA ARG A 14 21.01 11.39 -7.10
C ARG A 14 19.99 12.13 -6.23
N ALA A 15 19.93 11.80 -4.93
CA ALA A 15 19.04 12.49 -4.00
C ALA A 15 19.35 13.98 -3.88
N LYS A 16 20.64 14.35 -3.86
CA LYS A 16 21.07 15.75 -3.82
C LYS A 16 20.68 16.52 -5.09
N ALA A 17 20.85 15.91 -6.25
CA ALA A 17 20.42 16.50 -7.52
C ALA A 17 18.89 16.68 -7.56
N GLN A 18 18.14 15.67 -7.12
CA GLN A 18 16.68 15.73 -7.05
C GLN A 18 16.20 16.85 -6.11
N ALA A 19 16.78 16.96 -4.91
CA ALA A 19 16.45 18.02 -3.96
C ALA A 19 16.69 19.42 -4.56
N ALA A 20 17.78 19.57 -5.33
CA ALA A 20 18.07 20.84 -6.02
C ALA A 20 17.04 21.16 -7.12
N LEU A 21 16.60 20.17 -7.89
CA LEU A 21 15.55 20.34 -8.91
C LEU A 21 14.21 20.75 -8.30
N GLU A 22 13.88 20.21 -7.12
CA GLU A 22 12.66 20.54 -6.37
C GLU A 22 12.78 21.83 -5.56
N GLY A 23 13.97 22.45 -5.50
CA GLY A 23 14.22 23.66 -4.73
C GLY A 23 14.14 23.47 -3.22
N ILE A 24 14.31 22.23 -2.73
CA ILE A 24 14.23 21.89 -1.30
C ILE A 24 15.58 21.42 -0.72
N PRO A 25 15.80 21.57 0.59
CA PRO A 25 16.97 20.98 1.24
C PRO A 25 16.95 19.45 1.20
N LEU A 26 18.12 18.82 1.04
CA LEU A 26 18.26 17.36 1.04
C LEU A 26 17.68 16.70 2.31
N GLY A 27 17.83 17.35 3.47
CA GLY A 27 17.25 16.85 4.72
C GLY A 27 15.73 16.72 4.65
N ARG A 28 15.06 17.70 4.03
CA ARG A 28 13.61 17.69 3.84
C ARG A 28 13.19 16.56 2.89
N LEU A 29 13.90 16.39 1.77
CA LEU A 29 13.66 15.28 0.86
C LEU A 29 13.80 13.92 1.56
N MET A 30 14.79 13.76 2.43
CA MET A 30 14.99 12.54 3.21
C MET A 30 13.83 12.29 4.20
N GLU A 31 13.37 13.32 4.90
CA GLU A 31 12.24 13.22 5.83
C GLU A 31 10.95 12.83 5.09
N GLU A 32 10.63 13.51 3.99
CA GLU A 32 9.44 13.22 3.17
C GLU A 32 9.50 11.80 2.57
N SER A 33 10.68 11.37 2.13
CA SER A 33 10.90 10.00 1.62
C SER A 33 10.67 8.93 2.70
N LEU A 34 11.13 9.18 3.93
CA LEU A 34 10.92 8.28 5.07
C LEU A 34 9.44 8.22 5.45
N GLU A 35 8.76 9.37 5.52
CA GLU A 35 7.33 9.42 5.82
C GLU A 35 6.51 8.68 4.76
N HIS A 36 6.82 8.91 3.48
CA HIS A 36 6.17 8.21 2.37
C HIS A 36 6.36 6.69 2.47
N ARG A 37 7.57 6.23 2.81
CA ARG A 37 7.87 4.80 2.98
C ARG A 37 7.08 4.20 4.14
N ILE A 38 7.01 4.87 5.28
CA ILE A 38 6.26 4.42 6.46
C ILE A 38 4.77 4.33 6.12
N ARG A 39 4.19 5.39 5.54
CA ARG A 39 2.78 5.42 5.14
C ARG A 39 2.44 4.28 4.16
N LYS A 40 3.29 4.05 3.16
CA LYS A 40 3.14 2.94 2.20
C LYS A 40 3.25 1.56 2.87
N SER A 41 4.08 1.41 3.89
CA SER A 41 4.16 0.16 4.65
C SER A 41 2.94 -0.07 5.54
N GLN A 42 2.39 0.98 6.16
CA GLN A 42 1.17 0.89 6.98
C GLN A 42 -0.08 0.60 6.14
N ALA A 43 -0.14 1.11 4.91
CA ALA A 43 -1.20 0.77 3.95
C ALA A 43 -1.22 -0.74 3.58
N ARG A 44 -0.12 -1.47 3.84
CA ARG A 44 -0.07 -2.93 3.79
C ARG A 44 -0.32 -3.50 5.18
N LEU A 45 -1.50 -3.25 5.75
CA LEU A 45 -2.01 -4.16 6.77
C LEU A 45 -1.94 -5.57 6.17
N PRO A 46 -1.37 -6.58 6.87
CA PRO A 46 -1.40 -7.94 6.37
C PRO A 46 -2.85 -8.26 6.05
N LEU A 47 -3.14 -8.74 4.83
CA LEU A 47 -4.51 -9.06 4.41
C LEU A 47 -5.25 -9.87 5.51
N ARG A 48 -4.49 -10.72 6.22
CA ARG A 48 -4.93 -11.52 7.37
C ARG A 48 -5.42 -10.71 8.58
N GLU A 49 -4.82 -9.56 8.89
CA GLU A 49 -5.28 -8.72 10.00
C GLU A 49 -6.53 -7.93 9.62
N TRP A 50 -6.60 -7.43 8.38
CA TRP A 50 -7.83 -6.82 7.88
C TRP A 50 -8.99 -7.82 7.81
N LEU A 51 -8.75 -9.05 7.34
CA LEU A 51 -9.76 -10.12 7.33
C LEU A 51 -10.31 -10.44 8.74
N LYS A 52 -9.53 -10.23 9.81
CA LYS A 52 -10.00 -10.41 11.20
C LYS A 52 -10.94 -9.28 11.66
N THR A 53 -10.93 -8.13 11.00
CA THR A 53 -11.83 -7.01 11.29
C THR A 53 -13.21 -7.16 10.64
N LEU A 54 -13.36 -8.09 9.68
CA LEU A 54 -14.63 -8.31 9.01
C LEU A 54 -15.63 -9.04 9.93
N PRO A 55 -16.93 -8.69 9.85
CA PRO A 55 -17.97 -9.39 10.58
C PRO A 55 -18.01 -10.87 10.14
N LYS A 56 -18.08 -11.77 11.13
CA LYS A 56 -18.19 -13.21 10.85
C LYS A 56 -19.59 -13.49 10.32
N ILE A 57 -19.67 -14.04 9.11
CA ILE A 57 -20.93 -14.47 8.52
C ILE A 57 -21.43 -15.71 9.29
N PRO A 58 -22.69 -15.73 9.76
CA PRO A 58 -23.31 -16.93 10.33
C PRO A 58 -23.23 -18.08 9.32
N LYS A 59 -22.98 -19.31 9.79
CA LYS A 59 -22.84 -20.48 8.89
C LYS A 59 -24.08 -20.66 8.00
N ASP A 60 -25.25 -20.33 8.52
CA ASP A 60 -26.52 -20.46 7.82
C ASP A 60 -26.68 -19.45 6.67
N GLY A 61 -26.07 -18.26 6.78
CA GLY A 61 -26.12 -17.22 5.74
C GLY A 61 -25.15 -17.44 4.58
N LEU A 62 -24.27 -18.45 4.68
CA LEU A 62 -23.24 -18.72 3.67
C LEU A 62 -23.83 -19.39 2.42
N ASP A 63 -24.85 -20.22 2.60
CA ASP A 63 -25.56 -20.85 1.49
C ASP A 63 -26.49 -19.86 0.78
N ASP A 64 -27.10 -18.93 1.52
CA ASP A 64 -27.88 -17.84 0.92
C ASP A 64 -27.00 -16.87 0.13
N LEU A 65 -25.82 -16.55 0.66
CA LEU A 65 -24.85 -15.72 -0.05
C LEU A 65 -24.37 -16.36 -1.36
N LYS A 66 -24.11 -17.68 -1.36
CA LYS A 66 -23.74 -18.41 -2.58
C LYS A 66 -24.85 -18.34 -3.63
N LYS A 67 -26.11 -18.56 -3.23
CA LYS A 67 -27.25 -18.44 -4.15
C LYS A 67 -27.38 -17.06 -4.76
N ILE A 68 -27.11 -16.00 -3.98
CA ILE A 68 -27.14 -14.62 -4.48
C ILE A 68 -26.00 -14.35 -5.45
N ILE A 69 -24.78 -14.80 -5.14
CA ILE A 69 -23.61 -14.59 -6.01
C ILE A 69 -23.76 -15.34 -7.35
N ASP A 70 -24.35 -16.53 -7.33
CA ASP A 70 -24.64 -17.32 -8.53
C ASP A 70 -25.96 -16.90 -9.22
N SER A 71 -26.64 -15.84 -8.74
CA SER A 71 -27.82 -15.27 -9.40
C SER A 71 -27.46 -14.78 -10.81
N PRO A 72 -28.35 -14.93 -11.81
CA PRO A 72 -28.14 -14.41 -13.16
C PRO A 72 -27.91 -12.89 -13.22
N ASP A 73 -28.22 -12.16 -12.16
CA ASP A 73 -27.97 -10.72 -12.03
C ASP A 73 -26.47 -10.37 -11.97
N PHE A 74 -25.62 -11.36 -11.64
CA PHE A 74 -24.18 -11.18 -11.54
C PHE A 74 -23.45 -11.94 -12.64
N ARG A 75 -22.51 -11.27 -13.32
CA ARG A 75 -21.62 -11.88 -14.29
C ARG A 75 -20.27 -12.20 -13.64
N LYS A 76 -19.77 -13.42 -13.85
CA LYS A 76 -18.38 -13.75 -13.49
C LYS A 76 -17.42 -12.88 -14.30
N VAL A 77 -16.62 -12.10 -13.59
CA VAL A 77 -15.58 -11.27 -14.22
C VAL A 77 -14.42 -12.19 -14.59
N ASP A 78 -14.04 -12.18 -15.87
CA ASP A 78 -12.87 -12.92 -16.35
C ASP A 78 -11.60 -12.24 -15.82
N SER A 79 -10.63 -13.04 -15.38
CA SER A 79 -9.32 -12.59 -14.94
C SER A 79 -8.59 -11.74 -15.98
N GLU A 80 -8.86 -11.93 -17.28
CA GLU A 80 -8.26 -11.13 -18.35
C GLU A 80 -8.89 -9.73 -18.49
N MET A 81 -10.02 -9.44 -17.85
CA MET A 81 -10.62 -8.08 -17.83
C MET A 81 -9.88 -7.09 -16.92
N TRP A 82 -8.95 -7.57 -16.10
CA TRP A 82 -8.20 -6.77 -15.12
C TRP A 82 -6.72 -6.56 -15.48
N ARG A 83 -6.26 -7.10 -16.61
CA ARG A 83 -4.92 -6.82 -17.17
C ARG A 83 -4.93 -5.58 -18.04
#